data_AF-A0A541BW14-F1
#
_entry.id   AF-A0A541BW14-F1
#
_cell.length_a   1.000
_cell.length_b   1.000
_cell.length_c   1.000
_cell.angle_alpha   90.00
_cell.angle_beta   90.00
_cell.angle_gamma   90.00
#
_symmetry.space_group_name_H-M   'P 1'
#
loop_
_entity.id
_entity.type
_entity.pdbx_description
1 polymer ?
#
loop_
_entity_poly.entity_id
_entity_poly.type
_entity_poly.pdbx_seq_one_letter_code
_entity_poly.pdbx_strand_id
1 'polypeptide(L)'
;ALDAAHRLGRIDRARRDAEAGPLLAERARALAIRPFLDALYRPAPEVLTPPDAAIVCRCEEVTAGQVRQAARLGATGPNQAKAYLRCGMGPCQGRLCGPTVAALIAAERGIAIAEAGSYRPRAPYKPLTVGELAHG
;
A
#
# COMPACT_ATOMS: atom_id res chain seq x y z
N ALA A 1 -18.96 4.44 9.32
CA ALA A 1 -20.20 5.18 9.61
C ALA A 1 -20.26 5.63 11.07
N LEU A 2 -20.24 4.72 12.06
CA LEU A 2 -20.34 5.05 13.49
C LEU A 2 -19.24 6.01 14.00
N ASP A 3 -17.98 5.78 13.65
CA ASP A 3 -16.87 6.69 14.03
C ASP A 3 -17.03 8.10 13.45
N ALA A 4 -17.53 8.20 12.21
CA ALA A 4 -17.83 9.49 11.60
C ALA A 4 -19.00 10.20 12.31
N ALA A 5 -20.06 9.47 12.68
CA ALA A 5 -21.18 10.02 13.44
C ALA A 5 -20.73 10.55 14.82
N HIS A 6 -19.83 9.84 15.50
CA HIS A 6 -19.23 10.30 16.74
C HIS A 6 -18.40 11.58 16.55
N ARG A 7 -17.52 11.61 15.54
CA ARG A 7 -16.70 12.79 15.21
C ARG A 7 -17.51 14.02 14.83
N LEU A 8 -18.71 13.82 14.28
CA LEU A 8 -19.68 14.87 13.97
C LEU A 8 -20.58 15.23 15.18
N GLY A 9 -20.34 14.65 16.36
CA GLY A 9 -21.10 14.92 17.58
C GLY A 9 -22.53 14.37 17.57
N ARG A 10 -22.88 13.47 16.65
CA ARG A 10 -24.24 12.90 16.53
C ARG A 10 -24.52 11.79 17.54
N ILE A 11 -23.47 11.13 18.02
CA ILE A 11 -23.52 10.11 19.08
C ILE A 11 -22.32 10.29 20.01
N ASP A 12 -22.48 9.91 21.28
CA ASP A 12 -21.37 9.85 22.22
C ASP A 12 -20.49 8.61 22.00
N ARG A 13 -19.37 8.55 22.73
CA ARG A 13 -18.41 7.45 22.62
C ARG A 13 -19.02 6.12 23.07
N ALA A 14 -19.83 6.14 24.14
CA ALA A 14 -20.42 4.96 24.74
C ALA A 14 -21.40 4.27 23.77
N ARG A 15 -22.28 5.06 23.16
CA ARG A 15 -23.20 4.61 22.12
C ARG A 15 -22.47 4.10 20.88
N ARG A 16 -21.44 4.82 20.42
CA ARG A 16 -20.59 4.36 19.29
C ARG A 16 -19.98 2.98 19.56
N ASP A 17 -19.42 2.78 20.75
CA ASP A 17 -18.77 1.52 21.14
C ASP A 17 -19.81 0.39 21.27
N ALA A 18 -20.96 0.66 21.89
CA ALA A 18 -22.05 -0.31 22.04
C ALA A 18 -22.62 -0.76 20.69
N GLU A 19 -22.86 0.16 19.77
CA GLU A 19 -23.36 -0.15 18.42
C GLU A 19 -22.28 -0.81 17.54
N ALA A 20 -20.99 -0.48 17.74
CA ALA A 20 -19.89 -1.11 16.99
C ALA A 20 -19.60 -2.54 17.44
N GLY A 21 -19.84 -2.89 18.71
CA GLY A 21 -19.54 -4.20 19.28
C GLY A 21 -20.06 -5.38 18.46
N PRO A 22 -21.37 -5.46 18.16
CA PRO A 22 -21.93 -6.54 17.34
C PRO A 22 -21.31 -6.63 15.94
N LEU A 23 -21.08 -5.49 15.29
CA LEU A 23 -20.48 -5.42 13.95
C LEU A 23 -19.02 -5.90 13.94
N LEU A 24 -18.26 -5.54 14.97
CA LEU A 24 -16.87 -6.00 15.13
C LEU A 24 -16.81 -7.50 15.42
N ALA A 25 -17.74 -8.03 16.23
CA ALA A 25 -17.85 -9.47 16.49
C ALA A 25 -18.26 -10.26 15.24
N GLU A 26 -19.19 -9.75 14.44
CA GLU A 26 -19.55 -10.32 13.14
C GLU A 26 -18.36 -10.32 12.18
N ARG A 27 -17.66 -9.18 12.04
CA ARG A 27 -16.43 -9.07 11.23
C ARG A 27 -15.37 -10.07 11.70
N ALA A 28 -15.17 -10.23 13.01
CA ALA A 28 -14.20 -11.18 13.56
C ALA A 28 -14.57 -12.63 13.20
N ARG A 29 -15.85 -13.01 13.32
CA ARG A 29 -16.33 -14.33 12.90
C ARG A 29 -16.13 -14.56 11.41
N ALA A 30 -16.47 -13.59 10.57
CA ALA A 30 -16.29 -13.69 9.12
C ALA A 30 -14.80 -13.80 8.72
N LEU A 31 -13.91 -13.13 9.46
CA LEU A 31 -12.46 -13.17 9.22
C LEU A 31 -11.74 -14.32 9.93
N ALA A 32 -12.43 -15.19 10.67
CA ALA A 32 -11.81 -16.26 11.46
C ALA A 32 -11.01 -17.25 10.59
N ILE A 33 -11.41 -17.44 9.32
CA ILE A 33 -10.71 -18.29 8.35
C ILE A 33 -9.44 -17.65 7.77
N ARG A 34 -9.23 -16.34 7.97
CA ARG A 34 -8.18 -15.58 7.31
C ARG A 34 -6.75 -16.13 7.56
N PRO A 35 -6.36 -16.53 8.79
CA PRO A 35 -5.02 -17.08 9.01
C PRO A 35 -4.72 -18.35 8.20
N PHE A 36 -5.74 -19.22 8.01
CA PHE A 36 -5.61 -20.41 7.17
C PHE A 36 -5.42 -20.02 5.70
N LEU A 37 -6.24 -19.10 5.19
CA LEU A 37 -6.11 -18.62 3.81
C LEU A 37 -4.77 -17.92 3.56
N ASP A 38 -4.29 -17.13 4.53
CA ASP A 38 -2.99 -16.45 4.44
C ASP A 38 -1.81 -17.44 4.42
N ALA A 39 -1.94 -18.58 5.10
CA ALA A 39 -0.94 -19.63 5.05
C ALA A 39 -1.02 -20.43 3.74
N LEU A 40 -2.23 -20.85 3.33
CA LEU A 40 -2.46 -21.68 2.15
C LEU A 40 -2.15 -20.95 0.83
N TYR A 41 -2.51 -19.66 0.75
CA TYR A 41 -2.34 -18.84 -0.45
C TYR A 41 -1.22 -17.81 -0.31
N ARG A 42 -0.24 -18.08 0.55
CA ARG A 42 0.94 -17.21 0.68
C ARG A 42 1.66 -17.12 -0.67
N PRO A 43 1.83 -15.91 -1.24
CA PRO A 43 2.60 -15.75 -2.47
C PRO A 43 4.04 -16.21 -2.26
N ALA A 44 4.63 -16.83 -3.28
CA ALA A 44 6.03 -17.19 -3.26
C ALA A 44 6.91 -15.93 -3.07
N PRO A 45 8.02 -16.00 -2.30
CA PRO A 45 8.86 -14.82 -2.03
C PRO A 45 9.31 -14.08 -3.29
N GLU A 46 9.58 -14.81 -4.37
CA GLU A 46 10.04 -14.29 -5.66
C GLU A 46 9.05 -13.32 -6.31
N VAL A 47 7.76 -13.41 -5.95
CA VAL A 47 6.72 -12.46 -6.40
C VAL A 47 6.98 -11.06 -5.83
N LEU A 48 7.49 -10.98 -4.60
CA LEU A 48 7.78 -9.73 -3.90
C LEU A 48 9.23 -9.30 -4.02
N THR A 49 10.15 -10.25 -4.20
CA THR A 49 11.59 -10.00 -4.37
C THR A 49 12.12 -10.66 -5.65
N PRO A 50 11.70 -10.20 -6.84
CA PRO A 50 12.10 -10.80 -8.10
C PRO A 50 13.59 -10.56 -8.42
N PRO A 51 14.19 -11.31 -9.36
CA PRO A 51 15.58 -11.12 -9.79
C PRO A 51 15.83 -9.70 -10.34
N ASP A 52 17.10 -9.29 -10.36
CA ASP A 52 17.48 -7.90 -10.67
C ASP A 52 16.99 -7.40 -12.03
N ALA A 53 16.99 -8.25 -13.06
CA ALA A 53 16.55 -7.90 -14.41
C ALA A 53 15.03 -7.69 -14.53
N ALA A 54 14.23 -8.11 -13.54
CA ALA A 54 12.78 -8.02 -13.61
C ALA A 54 12.32 -6.56 -13.53
N ILE A 55 11.46 -6.13 -14.47
CA ILE A 55 10.81 -4.81 -14.41
C ILE A 55 9.75 -4.81 -13.31
N VAL A 56 9.95 -3.96 -12.32
CA VAL A 56 9.05 -3.78 -11.18
C VAL A 56 8.08 -2.61 -11.41
N CYS A 57 8.55 -1.52 -12.01
CA CYS A 57 7.70 -0.39 -12.39
C CYS A 57 7.64 -0.25 -13.91
N ARG A 58 6.58 -0.79 -14.52
CA ARG A 58 6.35 -0.67 -15.97
C ARG A 58 6.19 0.78 -16.45
N CYS A 59 5.64 1.67 -15.63
CA CYS A 59 5.39 3.05 -16.04
C CYS A 59 6.67 3.89 -16.17
N GLU A 60 7.70 3.56 -15.40
CA GLU A 60 8.97 4.30 -15.38
C GLU A 60 10.15 3.39 -15.78
N GLU A 61 9.84 2.19 -16.29
CA GLU A 61 10.80 1.17 -16.76
C GLU A 61 11.89 0.80 -15.75
N VAL A 62 11.52 0.73 -14.47
CA VAL A 62 12.47 0.45 -13.38
C VAL A 62 12.52 -1.03 -13.04
N THR A 63 13.73 -1.55 -12.97
CA THR A 63 14.04 -2.93 -12.59
C THR A 63 14.18 -3.15 -11.08
N ALA A 64 14.09 -4.39 -10.64
CA ALA A 64 14.26 -4.74 -9.22
C ALA A 64 15.68 -4.39 -8.72
N GLY A 65 16.71 -4.60 -9.55
CA GLY A 65 18.09 -4.25 -9.21
C GLY A 65 18.29 -2.76 -8.97
N GLN A 66 17.62 -1.90 -9.75
CA GLN A 66 17.63 -0.46 -9.54
C GLN A 66 16.98 -0.07 -8.20
N VAL A 67 15.88 -0.72 -7.82
CA VAL A 67 15.24 -0.50 -6.50
C VAL A 67 16.17 -0.89 -5.36
N ARG A 68 16.86 -2.03 -5.48
CA ARG A 68 17.87 -2.45 -4.50
C ARG A 68 19.01 -1.44 -4.39
N GLN A 69 19.52 -0.98 -5.53
CA GLN A 69 20.56 0.04 -5.57
C GLN A 69 20.10 1.35 -4.89
N ALA A 70 18.87 1.81 -5.14
CA ALA A 70 18.34 2.97 -4.45
C ALA A 70 18.23 2.77 -2.94
N ALA A 71 17.86 1.57 -2.47
CA ALA A 71 17.84 1.23 -1.05
C ALA A 71 19.25 1.33 -0.44
N ARG A 72 20.27 0.78 -1.12
CA ARG A 72 21.69 0.86 -0.70
C ARG A 72 22.21 2.29 -0.66
N LEU A 73 21.72 3.16 -1.54
CA LEU A 73 22.04 4.59 -1.58
C LEU A 73 21.29 5.41 -0.51
N GLY A 74 20.37 4.80 0.24
CA GLY A 74 19.67 5.44 1.37
C GLY A 74 18.18 5.67 1.17
N ALA A 75 17.54 5.12 0.14
CA ALA A 75 16.09 5.13 0.03
C ALA A 75 15.46 4.26 1.14
N THR A 76 14.83 4.90 2.12
CA THR A 76 14.26 4.20 3.30
C THR A 76 12.89 3.58 3.03
N GLY A 77 12.22 3.93 1.94
CA GLY A 77 10.91 3.40 1.62
C GLY A 77 10.39 3.89 0.28
N PRO A 78 9.19 3.44 -0.14
CA PRO A 78 8.65 3.74 -1.46
C PRO A 78 8.62 5.24 -1.79
N ASN A 79 8.20 6.10 -0.85
CA ASN A 79 8.13 7.54 -1.11
C ASN A 79 9.52 8.19 -1.32
N GLN A 80 10.57 7.72 -0.64
CA GLN A 80 11.93 8.19 -0.90
C GLN A 80 12.47 7.63 -2.22
N ALA A 81 12.18 6.37 -2.54
CA ALA A 81 12.57 5.77 -3.82
C ALA A 81 12.01 6.53 -5.05
N LYS A 82 10.92 7.30 -4.90
CA LYS A 82 10.43 8.22 -5.95
C LYS A 82 11.49 9.24 -6.37
N ALA A 83 12.25 9.79 -5.43
CA ALA A 83 13.28 10.79 -5.74
C ALA A 83 14.43 10.19 -6.57
N TYR A 84 14.74 8.90 -6.37
CA TYR A 84 15.80 8.20 -7.09
C TYR A 84 15.34 7.66 -8.44
N LEU A 85 14.15 7.03 -8.47
CA LEU A 85 13.74 6.15 -9.57
C LEU A 85 12.37 6.51 -10.14
N ARG A 86 11.67 7.51 -9.59
CA ARG A 86 10.31 7.91 -9.97
C ARG A 86 9.24 6.82 -9.86
N CYS A 87 9.58 5.64 -9.33
CA CYS A 87 8.63 4.54 -9.11
C CYS A 87 7.39 5.01 -8.37
N GLY A 88 6.22 4.76 -8.95
CA GLY A 88 4.93 5.23 -8.42
C GLY A 88 4.51 6.64 -8.84
N MET A 89 5.23 7.28 -9.78
CA MET A 89 4.83 8.56 -10.39
C MET A 89 4.05 8.41 -11.70
N GLY A 90 4.10 7.26 -12.35
CA GLY A 90 3.33 6.98 -13.55
C GLY A 90 1.81 6.93 -13.33
N PRO A 91 0.99 6.75 -14.38
CA PRO A 91 -0.48 6.80 -14.30
C PRO A 91 -1.09 5.74 -13.36
N CYS A 92 -0.38 4.64 -13.10
CA CYS A 92 -0.80 3.65 -12.10
C CYS A 92 -0.67 4.14 -10.65
N GLN A 93 0.06 5.23 -10.40
CA GLN A 93 0.30 5.84 -9.09
C GLN A 93 0.83 4.84 -8.03
N GLY A 94 1.68 3.90 -8.47
CA GLY A 94 2.32 2.94 -7.59
C GLY A 94 1.45 1.76 -7.15
N ARG A 95 0.24 1.60 -7.71
CA ARG A 95 -0.64 0.45 -7.42
C ARG A 95 -0.03 -0.90 -7.78
N LEU A 96 0.72 -0.93 -8.87
CA LEU A 96 1.30 -2.17 -9.40
C LEU A 96 2.65 -2.46 -8.75
N CYS A 97 3.54 -1.46 -8.70
CA CYS A 97 4.90 -1.65 -8.20
C CYS A 97 5.04 -1.52 -6.68
N GLY A 98 4.08 -0.90 -5.99
CA GLY A 98 4.20 -0.52 -4.58
C GLY A 98 4.55 -1.65 -3.62
N PRO A 99 3.83 -2.78 -3.62
CA PRO A 99 4.16 -3.92 -2.74
C PRO A 99 5.57 -4.45 -2.97
N THR A 100 5.98 -4.63 -4.23
CA THR A 100 7.30 -5.13 -4.61
C THR A 100 8.41 -4.12 -4.26
N VAL A 101 8.20 -2.82 -4.50
CA VAL A 101 9.17 -1.77 -4.11
C VAL A 101 9.37 -1.75 -2.60
N ALA A 102 8.28 -1.81 -1.81
CA ALA A 102 8.37 -1.86 -0.36
C ALA A 102 9.10 -3.12 0.11
N ALA A 103 8.79 -4.28 -0.48
CA ALA A 103 9.42 -5.55 -0.15
C ALA A 103 10.92 -5.56 -0.47
N LEU A 104 11.33 -5.06 -1.62
CA LEU A 104 12.74 -4.96 -2.01
C LEU A 104 13.53 -4.05 -1.08
N ILE A 105 12.97 -2.87 -0.74
CA ILE A 105 13.62 -1.95 0.20
C ILE A 105 13.70 -2.57 1.60
N ALA A 106 12.64 -3.24 2.04
CA ALA A 106 12.62 -3.92 3.34
C ALA A 106 13.68 -5.03 3.41
N ALA A 107 13.79 -5.85 2.36
CA ALA A 107 14.78 -6.92 2.25
C ALA A 107 16.21 -6.38 2.29
N GLU A 108 16.53 -5.34 1.50
CA GLU A 108 17.86 -4.71 1.50
C GLU A 108 18.20 -4.04 2.83
N ARG A 109 17.20 -3.60 3.58
CA ARG A 109 17.38 -2.96 4.90
C ARG A 109 17.29 -3.92 6.08
N GLY A 110 16.92 -5.19 5.86
CA GLY A 110 16.73 -6.18 6.91
C GLY A 110 15.58 -5.87 7.89
N ILE A 111 14.50 -5.24 7.41
CA ILE A 111 13.33 -4.85 8.23
C ILE A 111 12.04 -5.51 7.74
N ALA A 112 10.96 -5.42 8.51
CA ALA A 112 9.65 -5.87 8.02
C ALA A 112 9.12 -4.95 6.91
N ILE A 113 8.36 -5.50 5.95
CA ILE A 113 7.75 -4.72 4.84
C ILE A 113 6.87 -3.57 5.39
N ALA A 114 6.16 -3.81 6.49
CA ALA A 114 5.33 -2.80 7.14
C ALA A 114 6.13 -1.56 7.59
N GLU A 115 7.40 -1.74 7.97
CA GLU A 115 8.29 -0.65 8.41
C GLU A 115 8.85 0.16 7.23
N ALA A 116 9.04 -0.45 6.06
CA ALA A 116 9.38 0.27 4.83
C ALA A 116 8.24 1.20 4.37
N GLY A 117 7.00 0.88 4.78
CA GLY A 117 5.80 1.67 4.51
C GLY A 117 5.29 1.52 3.08
N SER A 118 4.37 2.40 2.70
CA SER A 118 3.73 2.39 1.39
C SER A 118 3.74 3.75 0.71
N TYR A 119 3.42 3.77 -0.58
CA TYR A 119 3.13 5.03 -1.26
C TYR A 119 1.93 5.72 -0.60
N ARG A 120 2.04 7.04 -0.42
CA ARG A 120 0.92 7.85 0.06
C ARG A 120 0.04 8.25 -1.13
N PRO A 121 -1.18 7.70 -1.26
CA PRO A 121 -2.08 8.08 -2.35
C PRO A 121 -2.55 9.52 -2.17
N ARG A 122 -2.76 10.22 -3.29
CA ARG A 122 -3.29 11.58 -3.34
C ARG A 122 -4.41 11.62 -4.38
N ALA A 123 -5.42 12.46 -4.15
CA ALA A 123 -6.44 12.70 -5.16
C ALA A 123 -5.82 13.41 -6.39
N PRO A 124 -6.34 13.15 -7.61
CA PRO A 124 -7.40 12.19 -7.93
C PRO A 124 -6.90 10.73 -7.92
N TYR A 125 -7.76 9.79 -7.51
CA TYR A 125 -7.34 8.38 -7.43
C TYR A 125 -7.14 7.77 -8.82
N LYS A 126 -7.95 8.13 -9.81
CA LYS A 126 -7.71 7.77 -11.21
C LYS A 126 -7.31 9.03 -11.97
N PRO A 127 -6.44 8.93 -13.00
CA PRO A 127 -6.21 10.05 -13.89
C PRO A 127 -7.55 10.54 -14.45
N LEU A 128 -7.73 11.86 -14.42
CA LEU A 128 -8.84 12.58 -15.05
C LEU A 128 -8.22 13.64 -15.94
N THR A 129 -8.89 13.94 -17.04
CA THR A 129 -8.53 15.04 -17.92
C THR A 129 -8.82 16.38 -17.24
N VAL A 130 -8.15 17.44 -17.70
CA VAL A 130 -8.43 18.81 -17.22
C VAL A 130 -9.87 19.23 -17.54
N GLY A 131 -10.43 18.77 -18.66
CA GLY A 131 -11.83 19.04 -19.03
C GLY A 131 -12.82 18.42 -18.05
N GLU A 132 -12.61 17.16 -17.64
CA GLU A 132 -13.46 16.52 -16.61
C GLU A 132 -13.41 17.26 -15.28
N LEU A 133 -12.23 17.78 -14.90
CA LEU A 133 -12.09 18.56 -13.67
C LEU A 133 -12.77 19.94 -13.77
N ALA A 134 -12.75 20.57 -14.95
CA ALA A 134 -13.32 21.91 -15.17
C ALA A 134 -14.86 21.91 -15.25
N HIS A 135 -15.47 20.75 -15.51
CA HIS A 135 -16.92 20.59 -15.67
C HIS A 135 -17.57 19.72 -14.57
N GLY A 136 -16.83 19.41 -13.50
CA GLY A 136 -17.28 18.62 -12.35
C GLY A 136 -17.80 19.44 -11.18
#